data_AF-A0A952TWM4-F1
#
_entry.id   AF-A0A952TWM4-F1
#
_cell.length_a   1.000
_cell.length_b   1.000
_cell.length_c   1.000
_cell.angle_alpha   90.00
_cell.angle_beta   90.00
_cell.angle_gamma   90.00
#
_symmetry.space_group_name_H-M   'P 1'
#
loop_
_entity.id
_entity.type
_entity.pdbx_description
1 polymer ?
#
loop_
_entity_poly.entity_id
_entity_poly.type
_entity_poly.pdbx_seq_one_letter_code
_entity_poly.pdbx_strand_id
1 'polypeptide(L)'
;MKALREIGHNAYSCDLQECSGGEPEHHYQMDIFKAIDLKKWDLIILHPPCTAMAVSGNRWYGVGQPRHHERVEAVKWTQKLWDKATSVCERVALENPVGVLNKMGNFPKPNYIQPWQFGHGETKKTGFWLYGLEALKPTDIVEGREQKICRTNRL
;
A
#
# COMPACT_ATOMS: atom_id res chain seq x y z
N MET A 1 1.29 10.53 -6.09
CA MET A 1 0.48 11.76 -6.23
C MET A 1 0.69 12.48 -7.56
N LYS A 2 1.93 12.65 -8.05
CA LYS A 2 2.22 13.29 -9.36
C LYS A 2 1.34 12.79 -10.52
N ALA A 3 1.26 11.47 -10.73
CA ALA A 3 0.46 10.88 -11.81
C ALA A 3 -1.04 11.25 -11.76
N LEU A 4 -1.62 11.41 -10.56
CA LEU A 4 -3.02 11.86 -10.42
C LEU A 4 -3.18 13.34 -10.76
N ARG A 5 -2.20 14.17 -10.40
CA ARG A 5 -2.20 15.60 -10.73
C ARG A 5 -2.00 15.85 -12.22
N GLU A 6 -1.14 15.06 -12.87
CA GLU A 6 -0.91 15.15 -14.33
C GLU A 6 -2.19 14.91 -15.15
N ILE A 7 -3.13 14.14 -14.62
CA ILE A 7 -4.45 13.90 -15.24
C ILE A 7 -5.56 14.84 -14.68
N GLY A 8 -5.19 15.88 -13.92
CA GLY A 8 -6.09 16.95 -13.49
C GLY A 8 -6.76 16.76 -12.13
N HIS A 9 -6.39 15.75 -11.33
CA HIS A 9 -6.94 15.60 -9.97
C HIS A 9 -6.21 16.46 -8.94
N ASN A 10 -6.97 17.05 -8.02
CA ASN A 10 -6.42 17.74 -6.85
C ASN A 10 -5.97 16.72 -5.79
N ALA A 11 -4.72 16.25 -5.87
CA ALA A 11 -4.21 15.14 -5.08
C ALA A 11 -3.12 15.57 -4.07
N TYR A 12 -3.30 15.13 -2.82
CA TYR A 12 -2.41 15.40 -1.69
C TYR A 12 -1.77 14.11 -1.18
N SER A 13 -0.56 14.23 -0.63
CA SER A 13 0.10 13.17 0.15
C SER A 13 -0.01 13.46 1.65
N CYS A 14 0.11 12.42 2.47
CA CYS A 14 0.16 12.56 3.93
C CYS A 14 1.20 11.57 4.50
N ASP A 15 2.13 12.06 5.31
CA ASP A 15 3.10 11.25 6.05
C ASP A 15 3.45 11.96 7.37
N LEU A 16 4.14 11.27 8.28
CA LEU A 16 4.74 11.91 9.45
C LEU A 16 6.11 12.54 9.09
N GLN A 17 6.75 12.03 8.04
CA GLN A 17 8.00 12.57 7.49
C GLN A 17 7.75 13.79 6.62
N GLU A 18 8.77 14.62 6.48
CA GLU A 18 8.74 15.79 5.61
C GLU A 18 8.59 15.39 4.13
N CYS A 19 8.03 16.31 3.34
CA CYS A 19 7.86 16.11 1.91
C CYS A 19 9.22 15.89 1.21
N SER A 20 9.36 14.76 0.52
CA SER A 20 10.54 14.44 -0.31
C SER A 20 10.31 14.66 -1.82
N GLY A 21 9.08 14.96 -2.22
CA GLY A 21 8.66 15.01 -3.63
C GLY A 21 8.76 16.38 -4.31
N GLY A 22 9.31 17.39 -3.63
CA GLY A 22 9.47 18.75 -4.18
C GLY A 22 8.20 19.61 -4.27
N GLU A 23 7.07 19.12 -3.77
CA GLU A 23 5.76 19.82 -3.75
C GLU A 23 5.19 19.85 -2.32
N PRO A 24 5.77 20.64 -1.40
CA PRO A 24 5.34 20.70 0.00
C PRO A 24 3.90 21.19 0.19
N GLU A 25 3.38 22.01 -0.74
CA GLU A 25 2.00 22.52 -0.72
C GLU A 25 0.93 21.42 -0.93
N HIS A 26 1.34 20.28 -1.50
CA HIS A 26 0.49 19.10 -1.70
C HIS A 26 0.79 17.99 -0.67
N HIS A 27 1.34 18.34 0.48
CA HIS A 27 1.75 17.40 1.51
C HIS A 27 1.25 17.81 2.90
N TYR A 28 0.48 16.93 3.53
CA TYR A 28 0.12 17.05 4.93
C TYR A 28 1.09 16.26 5.80
N GLN A 29 1.87 16.97 6.61
CA GLN A 29 2.74 16.32 7.60
C GLN A 29 1.98 16.12 8.92
N MET A 30 1.15 15.07 8.99
CA MET A 30 0.31 14.82 10.15
C MET A 30 -0.12 13.36 10.30
N ASP A 31 -0.75 13.05 11.43
CA ASP A 31 -1.35 11.74 11.66
C ASP A 31 -2.44 11.43 10.61
N ILE A 32 -2.36 10.25 10.00
CA ILE A 32 -3.23 9.84 8.89
C ILE A 32 -4.72 9.79 9.29
N PHE A 33 -5.04 9.45 10.54
CA PHE A 33 -6.45 9.41 10.98
C PHE A 33 -7.04 10.83 10.99
N LYS A 34 -6.23 11.84 11.35
CA LYS A 34 -6.64 13.25 11.25
C LYS A 34 -6.77 13.70 9.79
N ALA A 35 -5.84 13.30 8.92
CA ALA A 35 -5.88 13.67 7.51
C ALA A 35 -7.11 13.10 6.78
N ILE A 36 -7.51 11.87 7.14
CA ILE A 36 -8.74 11.23 6.63
C ILE A 36 -9.98 12.05 7.03
N ASP A 37 -10.02 12.59 8.25
CA ASP A 37 -11.15 13.39 8.77
C ASP A 37 -11.10 14.87 8.38
N LEU A 38 -10.02 15.34 7.77
CA LEU A 38 -9.80 16.76 7.49
C LEU A 38 -10.85 17.34 6.53
N LYS A 39 -11.30 16.54 5.56
CA LYS A 39 -12.31 16.91 4.57
C LYS A 39 -12.88 15.66 3.92
N LYS A 40 -13.94 15.83 3.11
CA LYS A 40 -14.44 14.76 2.25
C LYS A 40 -13.42 14.47 1.14
N TRP A 41 -13.07 13.19 0.99
CA TRP A 41 -12.18 12.70 -0.05
C TRP A 41 -12.96 11.87 -1.06
N ASP A 42 -12.71 12.08 -2.35
CA ASP A 42 -13.33 11.28 -3.43
C ASP A 42 -12.61 9.95 -3.69
N LEU A 43 -11.35 9.85 -3.26
CA LEU A 43 -10.47 8.69 -3.36
C LEU A 43 -9.41 8.74 -2.25
N ILE A 44 -9.22 7.63 -1.54
CA ILE A 44 -8.12 7.43 -0.58
C ILE A 44 -7.23 6.28 -1.06
N ILE A 45 -5.91 6.49 -1.10
CA ILE A 45 -4.92 5.45 -1.43
C ILE A 45 -3.98 5.28 -0.24
N LEU A 46 -3.93 4.08 0.33
CA LEU A 46 -3.20 3.75 1.55
C LEU A 46 -1.96 2.92 1.23
N HIS A 47 -0.81 3.30 1.80
CA HIS A 47 0.45 2.56 1.72
C HIS A 47 1.00 2.27 3.13
N PRO A 48 0.32 1.44 3.96
CA PRO A 48 0.75 1.16 5.32
C PRO A 48 2.09 0.42 5.35
N PRO A 49 2.93 0.58 6.39
CA PRO A 49 4.21 -0.10 6.50
C PRO A 49 4.10 -1.62 6.38
N CYS A 50 4.86 -2.23 5.47
CA CYS A 50 4.72 -3.66 5.15
C CYS A 50 5.72 -4.60 5.85
N THR A 51 6.74 -4.08 6.54
CA THR A 51 7.88 -4.84 7.07
C THR A 51 7.49 -6.07 7.90
N ALA A 52 6.56 -5.89 8.84
CA ALA A 52 6.10 -6.99 9.70
C ALA A 52 5.04 -7.89 9.03
N MET A 53 4.38 -7.40 7.97
CA MET A 53 3.23 -8.06 7.34
C MET A 53 3.61 -8.88 6.10
N ALA A 54 4.70 -8.53 5.41
CA ALA A 54 5.15 -9.20 4.20
C ALA A 54 5.63 -10.64 4.49
N VAL A 55 5.39 -11.55 3.54
CA VAL A 55 5.82 -12.96 3.66
C VAL A 55 7.33 -13.12 3.73
N SER A 56 8.09 -12.21 3.11
CA SER A 56 9.56 -12.19 3.16
C SER A 56 10.10 -11.97 4.59
N GLY A 57 9.30 -11.38 5.48
CA GLY A 57 9.65 -11.18 6.89
C GLY A 57 9.36 -12.38 7.79
N ASN A 58 8.83 -13.50 7.27
CA ASN A 58 8.36 -14.63 8.10
C ASN A 58 9.43 -15.21 9.03
N ARG A 59 10.72 -15.13 8.67
CA ARG A 59 11.83 -15.56 9.54
C ARG A 59 11.81 -14.84 10.90
N TRP A 60 11.34 -13.60 10.96
CA TRP A 60 11.35 -12.76 12.17
C TRP A 60 9.95 -12.61 12.78
N TYR A 61 8.93 -12.54 11.92
CA TYR A 61 7.57 -12.15 12.29
C TYR A 61 6.55 -13.31 12.22
N GLY A 62 6.97 -14.49 11.76
CA GLY A 62 6.12 -15.68 11.67
C GLY A 62 5.60 -16.15 13.04
N VAL A 63 4.61 -17.03 13.03
CA VAL A 63 4.10 -17.64 14.27
C VAL A 63 5.25 -18.36 14.99
N GLY A 64 5.37 -18.14 16.30
CA GLY A 64 6.46 -18.68 17.12
C GLY A 64 7.80 -17.92 17.01
N GLN A 65 7.88 -16.87 16.18
CA GLN A 65 9.09 -16.05 16.07
C GLN A 65 9.10 -14.89 17.08
N PRO A 66 10.28 -14.38 17.48
CA PRO A 66 10.40 -13.38 18.55
C PRO A 66 9.59 -12.10 18.30
N ARG A 67 9.46 -11.69 17.03
CA ARG A 67 8.78 -10.44 16.63
C ARG A 67 7.35 -10.67 16.15
N HIS A 68 6.76 -11.84 16.42
CA HIS A 68 5.39 -12.14 15.97
C HIS A 68 4.35 -11.12 16.49
N HIS A 69 4.54 -10.63 17.71
CA HIS A 69 3.67 -9.61 18.31
C HIS A 69 3.64 -8.31 17.47
N GLU A 70 4.77 -7.87 16.92
CA GLU A 70 4.83 -6.70 16.03
C GLU A 70 3.98 -6.89 14.76
N ARG A 71 3.94 -8.12 14.22
CA ARG A 71 3.06 -8.44 13.09
C ARG A 71 1.60 -8.34 13.45
N VAL A 72 1.22 -8.87 14.62
CA VAL A 72 -0.17 -8.80 15.10
C VAL A 72 -0.60 -7.35 15.23
N GLU A 73 0.23 -6.50 15.84
CA GLU A 73 -0.07 -5.08 16.00
C GLU A 73 -0.09 -4.33 14.67
N ALA A 74 0.83 -4.63 13.74
CA ALA A 74 0.82 -4.04 12.40
C ALA A 74 -0.46 -4.39 11.61
N VAL A 75 -0.93 -5.63 11.69
CA VAL A 75 -2.18 -6.05 11.04
C VAL A 75 -3.38 -5.35 11.68
N LYS A 76 -3.46 -5.29 13.01
CA LYS A 76 -4.56 -4.59 13.72
C LYS A 76 -4.61 -3.11 13.36
N TRP A 77 -3.46 -2.44 13.37
CA TRP A 77 -3.38 -1.03 13.01
C TRP A 77 -3.81 -0.80 11.55
N THR A 78 -3.37 -1.67 10.64
CA THR A 78 -3.76 -1.61 9.22
C THR A 78 -5.25 -1.86 9.02
N GLN A 79 -5.85 -2.80 9.78
CA GLN A 79 -7.30 -3.03 9.76
C GLN A 79 -8.04 -1.77 10.23
N LYS A 80 -7.62 -1.17 11.34
CA LYS A 80 -8.22 0.08 11.83
C LYS A 80 -8.13 1.21 10.81
N LEU A 81 -7.00 1.34 10.11
CA LEU A 81 -6.82 2.32 9.05
C LEU A 81 -7.75 2.06 7.86
N TRP A 82 -7.86 0.81 7.43
CA TRP A 82 -8.76 0.38 6.36
C TRP A 82 -10.23 0.67 6.71
N ASP A 83 -10.67 0.25 7.90
CA ASP A 83 -12.03 0.46 8.38
C ASP A 83 -12.35 1.96 8.48
N LYS A 84 -11.40 2.76 8.98
CA LYS A 84 -11.56 4.22 9.04
C LYS A 84 -11.74 4.81 7.64
N ALA A 85 -10.86 4.50 6.70
CA ALA A 85 -10.91 5.05 5.35
C ALA A 85 -12.21 4.66 4.63
N THR A 86 -12.60 3.40 4.71
CA THR A 86 -13.82 2.88 4.07
C THR A 86 -15.11 3.37 4.73
N SER A 87 -15.06 3.80 6.00
CA SER A 87 -16.21 4.41 6.68
C SER A 87 -16.52 5.84 6.22
N VAL A 88 -15.56 6.55 5.62
CA VAL A 88 -15.72 7.97 5.25
C VAL A 88 -15.57 8.25 3.76
N CYS A 89 -15.03 7.31 2.99
CA CYS A 89 -14.78 7.46 1.57
C CYS A 89 -15.35 6.27 0.79
N GLU A 90 -16.07 6.57 -0.29
CA GLU A 90 -16.69 5.56 -1.15
C GLU A 90 -15.67 4.81 -2.02
N ARG A 91 -14.47 5.35 -2.20
CA ARG A 91 -13.40 4.79 -3.04
C ARG A 91 -12.09 4.71 -2.27
N VAL A 92 -11.67 3.51 -1.91
CA VAL A 92 -10.43 3.28 -1.17
C VAL A 92 -9.60 2.19 -1.83
N ALA A 93 -8.32 2.45 -2.01
CA ALA A 93 -7.33 1.44 -2.37
C ALA A 93 -6.28 1.32 -1.25
N LEU A 94 -5.89 0.11 -0.89
CA LEU A 94 -4.73 -0.16 -0.06
C LEU A 94 -3.75 -1.01 -0.85
N GLU A 95 -2.51 -0.55 -0.96
CA GLU A 95 -1.43 -1.24 -1.65
C GLU A 95 -0.47 -1.86 -0.65
N ASN A 96 -0.11 -3.12 -0.87
CA ASN A 96 0.90 -3.82 -0.08
C ASN A 96 1.50 -4.98 -0.90
N PRO A 97 2.76 -5.39 -0.68
CA PRO A 97 3.25 -6.68 -1.14
C PRO A 97 2.42 -7.87 -0.61
N VAL A 98 2.69 -9.05 -1.19
CA VAL A 98 2.13 -10.32 -0.69
C VAL A 98 2.46 -10.50 0.79
N GLY A 99 1.43 -10.70 1.61
CA GLY A 99 1.56 -10.68 3.06
C GLY A 99 0.46 -11.43 3.79
N VAL A 100 0.34 -11.16 5.08
CA VAL A 100 -0.59 -11.85 5.99
C VAL A 100 -1.94 -11.14 6.18
N LEU A 101 -2.20 -10.02 5.49
CA LEU A 101 -3.41 -9.21 5.68
C LEU A 101 -4.69 -10.05 5.61
N ASN A 102 -4.94 -10.79 4.54
CA ASN A 102 -6.12 -11.66 4.43
C ASN A 102 -6.08 -12.91 5.33
N LYS A 103 -4.91 -13.27 5.86
CA LYS A 103 -4.79 -14.42 6.79
C LYS A 103 -5.13 -14.02 8.23
N MET A 104 -4.82 -12.78 8.60
CA MET A 104 -4.87 -12.32 10.00
C MET A 104 -5.87 -11.18 10.23
N GLY A 105 -6.41 -10.57 9.18
CA GLY A 105 -7.42 -9.52 9.25
C GLY A 105 -8.60 -9.78 8.32
N ASN A 106 -9.57 -8.87 8.37
CA ASN A 106 -10.80 -8.89 7.59
C ASN A 106 -10.69 -7.88 6.44
N PHE A 107 -10.03 -8.30 5.36
CA PHE A 107 -9.85 -7.49 4.16
C PHE A 107 -10.52 -8.17 2.96
N PRO A 108 -10.99 -7.41 1.95
CA PRO A 108 -11.50 -7.99 0.71
C PRO A 108 -10.43 -8.84 0.01
N LYS A 109 -10.83 -9.66 -0.96
CA LYS A 109 -9.86 -10.42 -1.77
C LYS A 109 -8.96 -9.43 -2.53
N PRO A 110 -7.62 -9.56 -2.43
CA PRO A 110 -6.71 -8.64 -3.10
C PRO A 110 -6.72 -8.88 -4.61
N ASN A 111 -6.65 -7.80 -5.36
CA ASN A 111 -6.30 -7.78 -6.77
C ASN A 111 -4.77 -7.73 -6.89
N TYR A 112 -4.16 -8.88 -7.17
CA TYR A 112 -2.71 -8.96 -7.38
C TYR A 112 -2.34 -8.61 -8.81
N ILE A 113 -1.35 -7.73 -8.95
CA ILE A 113 -0.77 -7.36 -10.23
C ILE A 113 0.76 -7.51 -10.24
N GLN A 114 1.34 -7.32 -11.41
CA GLN A 114 2.77 -7.29 -11.66
C GLN A 114 3.10 -6.11 -12.60
N PRO A 115 4.29 -5.49 -12.47
CA PRO A 115 4.71 -4.42 -13.37
C PRO A 115 4.66 -4.82 -14.86
N TRP A 116 5.00 -6.07 -15.20
CA TRP A 116 5.01 -6.53 -16.60
C TRP A 116 3.63 -6.58 -17.25
N GLN A 117 2.55 -6.43 -16.47
CA GLN A 117 1.19 -6.28 -16.98
C GLN A 117 0.86 -4.85 -17.43
N PHE A 118 1.78 -3.91 -17.20
CA PHE A 118 1.63 -2.47 -17.44
C PHE A 118 2.89 -1.86 -18.08
N GLY A 119 3.58 -2.59 -18.96
CA GLY A 119 4.70 -2.05 -19.73
C GLY A 119 6.08 -2.09 -19.05
N HIS A 120 6.18 -2.71 -17.86
CA HIS A 120 7.40 -2.69 -17.04
C HIS A 120 7.97 -4.10 -16.82
N GLY A 121 9.11 -4.46 -17.42
CA GLY A 121 9.65 -5.84 -17.40
C GLY A 121 10.03 -6.42 -16.01
N GLU A 122 9.89 -5.66 -14.93
CA GLU A 122 10.14 -6.13 -13.57
C GLU A 122 9.08 -7.12 -13.05
N THR A 123 9.53 -8.02 -12.17
CA THR A 123 8.64 -8.87 -11.37
C THR A 123 8.60 -8.39 -9.92
N LYS A 124 7.49 -7.77 -9.52
CA LYS A 124 7.20 -7.34 -8.15
C LYS A 124 5.70 -7.50 -7.88
N LYS A 125 5.32 -8.64 -7.32
CA LYS A 125 3.90 -8.94 -7.07
C LYS A 125 3.35 -8.00 -6.00
N THR A 126 2.43 -7.15 -6.41
CA THR A 126 1.78 -6.15 -5.55
C THR A 126 0.30 -6.45 -5.44
N GLY A 127 -0.24 -6.40 -4.23
CA GLY A 127 -1.66 -6.57 -3.95
C GLY A 127 -2.37 -5.24 -3.74
N PHE A 128 -3.56 -5.13 -4.30
CA PHE A 128 -4.50 -4.04 -4.07
C PHE A 128 -5.75 -4.55 -3.37
N TRP A 129 -6.08 -3.99 -2.21
CA TRP A 129 -7.35 -4.17 -1.54
C TRP A 129 -8.23 -2.98 -1.88
N LEU A 130 -9.39 -3.24 -2.48
CA LEU A 130 -10.20 -2.24 -3.14
C LEU A 130 -11.60 -2.17 -2.50
N TYR A 131 -12.08 -0.94 -2.31
CA TYR A 131 -13.43 -0.63 -1.86
C TYR A 131 -14.02 0.43 -2.80
N GLY A 132 -15.17 0.12 -3.40
CA GLY A 132 -15.83 0.98 -4.40
C GLY A 132 -15.00 1.27 -5.66
N LEU A 133 -13.96 0.47 -5.93
CA LEU A 133 -13.08 0.59 -7.09
C LEU A 133 -13.07 -0.71 -7.89
N GLU A 134 -12.98 -0.60 -9.21
CA GLU A 134 -12.76 -1.76 -10.07
C GLU A 134 -11.34 -2.31 -9.92
N ALA A 135 -11.22 -3.64 -10.05
CA ALA A 135 -9.93 -4.29 -10.09
C ALA A 135 -9.09 -3.82 -11.29
N LEU A 136 -7.80 -3.60 -11.07
CA LEU A 136 -6.86 -3.29 -12.13
C LEU A 136 -6.75 -4.48 -13.08
N LYS A 137 -6.85 -4.16 -14.38
CA LYS A 137 -6.70 -5.10 -15.48
C LYS A 137 -5.39 -4.78 -16.21
N PRO A 138 -4.63 -5.79 -16.68
CA PRO A 138 -3.46 -5.56 -17.50
C PRO A 138 -3.78 -4.65 -18.69
N THR A 139 -2.88 -3.71 -18.98
CA THR A 139 -3.03 -2.77 -20.12
C THR A 139 -1.93 -2.92 -21.16
N ASP A 140 -0.76 -3.43 -20.77
CA ASP A 140 0.40 -3.60 -21.66
C ASP A 140 1.27 -4.75 -21.14
N ILE A 141 1.19 -5.92 -21.79
CA ILE A 141 1.92 -7.12 -21.36
C ILE A 141 3.26 -7.17 -22.10
N VAL A 142 4.36 -7.08 -21.36
CA VAL A 142 5.72 -7.15 -21.92
C VAL A 142 6.38 -8.51 -21.72
N GLU A 143 7.19 -8.91 -22.70
CA GLU A 143 8.03 -10.11 -22.65
C GLU A 143 9.42 -9.81 -22.08
N GLY A 144 10.05 -10.80 -21.45
CA GLY A 144 11.30 -10.63 -20.69
C GLY A 144 11.04 -10.24 -19.23
N ARG A 145 11.72 -10.94 -18.29
CA ARG A 145 11.52 -10.73 -16.85
C ARG A 145 12.85 -10.52 -16.17
N GLU A 146 13.06 -9.35 -15.61
CA GLU A 146 14.19 -9.10 -14.72
C GLU A 146 13.73 -9.22 -13.26
N GLN A 147 14.29 -10.21 -12.54
CA GLN A 147 14.21 -10.19 -11.09
C GLN A 147 15.20 -9.17 -10.55
N LYS A 148 14.72 -7.99 -10.16
CA LYS A 148 15.50 -7.08 -9.32
C LYS A 148 15.55 -7.65 -7.89
N ILE A 149 16.48 -8.57 -7.65
CA ILE A 149 16.79 -9.06 -6.30
C ILE A 149 17.43 -7.88 -5.55
N CYS A 150 16.78 -7.40 -4.50
CA CYS A 150 17.45 -6.49 -3.57
C CYS A 150 18.54 -7.27 -2.84
N ARG A 151 19.78 -7.19 -3.33
CA ARG A 151 20.95 -7.73 -2.64
C ARG A 151 21.19 -6.85 -1.42
N THR A 152 20.85 -7.33 -0.23
CA THR A 152 21.44 -6.79 0.99
C THR A 152 22.91 -7.17 0.98
N ASN A 153 23.79 -6.20 0.73
CA ASN A 153 25.19 -6.35 1.11
C ASN A 153 25.19 -6.62 2.62
N ARG A 154 25.46 -7.87 3.01
CA ARG A 154 25.81 -8.17 4.39
C ARG A 154 27.13 -7.47 4.64
N LEU A 155 27.10 -6.43 5.48
CA LEU A 155 28.28 -6.03 6.25
C LEU A 155 28.52 -7.10 7.33
#